data_AF-A0AAN1EIP7-F1
#
_entry.id   AF-A0AAN1EIP7-F1
#
_cell.length_a   1.000
_cell.length_b   1.000
_cell.length_c   1.000
_cell.angle_alpha   90.00
_cell.angle_beta   90.00
_cell.angle_gamma   90.00
#
_symmetry.space_group_name_H-M   'P 1'
#
loop_
_entity.id
_entity.type
_entity.pdbx_description
1 polymer ?
#
loop_
_entity_poly.entity_id
_entity_poly.type
_entity_poly.pdbx_seq_one_letter_code
_entity_poly.pdbx_strand_id
1 'polypeptide(L)'
;MTGPILRYITYWPVNLVFVLLSYLLSPALAALSLLTGPRLPGILQWFSTLDADLDGGIGQGVKGYHADLTSWRLWWQRTCWICRNPAHGWQSRLLGMPASGTIIIEQQISEAPKNQWYVMETAKGTRFFCFKRDLPLFGGFYLKIWLGWVNKAYDGQNHHYAFQIAPKRTKT
;
A
#
# COMPACT_ATOMS: atom_id res chain seq x y z
N MET A 1 -7.45 8.18 24.47
CA MET A 1 -6.28 8.11 23.55
C MET A 1 -5.85 6.68 23.17
N THR A 2 -6.53 5.60 23.59
CA THR A 2 -6.05 4.21 23.44
C THR A 2 -6.60 3.45 22.23
N GLY A 3 -7.75 3.82 21.68
CA GLY A 3 -8.44 3.04 20.63
C GLY A 3 -7.63 2.77 19.36
N PRO A 4 -7.00 3.78 18.72
CA PRO A 4 -6.28 3.59 17.45
C PRO A 4 -4.95 2.86 17.58
N ILE A 5 -4.20 3.11 18.66
CA ILE A 5 -2.93 2.42 18.92
C ILE A 5 -3.22 0.96 19.28
N LEU A 6 -4.25 0.71 20.09
CA LEU A 6 -4.68 -0.65 20.38
C LEU A 6 -5.16 -1.34 19.10
N ARG A 7 -5.97 -0.68 18.27
CA ARG A 7 -6.36 -1.16 16.93
C ARG A 7 -5.12 -1.48 16.10
N TYR A 8 -4.14 -0.58 16.03
CA TYR A 8 -2.88 -0.80 15.33
C TYR A 8 -2.21 -2.10 15.78
N ILE A 9 -2.00 -2.25 17.10
CA ILE A 9 -1.28 -3.40 17.68
C ILE A 9 -2.07 -4.69 17.50
N THR A 10 -3.39 -4.68 17.71
CA THR A 10 -4.26 -5.85 17.60
C THR A 10 -4.35 -6.34 16.15
N TYR A 11 -4.47 -5.44 15.18
CA TYR A 11 -4.58 -5.81 13.77
C TYR A 11 -3.23 -6.03 13.10
N TRP A 12 -2.12 -5.65 13.74
CA TRP A 12 -0.79 -5.80 13.15
C TRP A 12 -0.43 -7.26 12.82
N PRO A 13 -0.63 -8.27 13.71
CA PRO A 13 -0.41 -9.67 13.36
C PRO A 13 -1.28 -10.13 12.19
N VAL A 14 -2.55 -9.73 12.16
CA VAL A 14 -3.48 -10.07 11.07
C VAL A 14 -3.02 -9.44 9.76
N ASN A 15 -2.58 -8.19 9.77
CA ASN A 15 -2.02 -7.53 8.60
C ASN A 15 -0.77 -8.26 8.09
N LEU A 16 0.12 -8.72 8.98
CA LEU A 16 1.28 -9.51 8.57
C LEU A 16 0.87 -10.80 7.86
N VAL A 17 -0.15 -11.50 8.36
CA VAL A 17 -0.71 -12.69 7.70
C VAL A 17 -1.22 -12.34 6.30
N PHE A 18 -2.00 -11.27 6.14
CA PHE A 18 -2.50 -10.85 4.83
C PHE A 18 -1.39 -10.41 3.87
N VAL A 19 -0.33 -9.78 4.37
CA VAL A 19 0.84 -9.42 3.57
C VAL A 19 1.57 -10.68 3.09
N LEU A 20 1.80 -11.66 3.97
CA LEU A 20 2.40 -12.94 3.61
C LEU A 20 1.54 -13.71 2.60
N LEU A 21 0.23 -13.76 2.83
CA LEU A 21 -0.72 -14.34 1.89
C LEU A 21 -0.71 -13.62 0.54
N SER A 22 -0.53 -12.30 0.52
CA SER A 22 -0.41 -11.56 -0.75
C SER A 22 0.78 -12.04 -1.56
N TYR A 23 1.94 -12.24 -0.93
CA TYR A 23 3.11 -12.77 -1.62
C TYR A 23 2.90 -14.20 -2.09
N LEU A 24 2.39 -15.07 -1.20
CA LEU A 24 2.15 -16.48 -1.50
C LEU A 24 1.13 -16.68 -2.62
N LEU A 25 0.01 -15.95 -2.58
CA LEU A 25 -1.09 -16.09 -3.52
C LEU A 25 -0.91 -15.25 -4.79
N SER A 26 0.04 -14.32 -4.84
CA SER A 26 0.25 -13.40 -5.97
C SER A 26 0.26 -14.09 -7.34
N PRO A 27 0.92 -15.25 -7.56
CA PRO A 27 0.98 -15.83 -8.90
C PRO A 27 -0.37 -16.45 -9.30
N ALA A 28 -1.09 -17.03 -8.35
CA ALA A 28 -2.43 -17.59 -8.58
C ALA A 28 -3.47 -16.49 -8.82
N LEU A 29 -3.42 -15.40 -8.05
CA LEU A 29 -4.27 -14.23 -8.24
C LEU A 29 -4.01 -13.54 -9.60
N ALA A 30 -2.75 -13.43 -10.00
CA ALA A 30 -2.39 -12.92 -11.31
C ALA A 30 -2.91 -13.83 -12.43
N ALA A 31 -2.80 -15.16 -12.28
CA ALA A 31 -3.35 -16.10 -13.25
C ALA A 31 -4.88 -15.97 -13.37
N LEU A 32 -5.59 -15.85 -12.25
CA LEU A 32 -7.04 -15.61 -12.26
C LEU A 32 -7.38 -14.31 -13.01
N SER A 33 -6.61 -13.24 -12.82
CA SER A 33 -6.83 -11.98 -13.51
C SER A 33 -6.66 -12.06 -15.03
N LEU A 34 -5.90 -13.04 -15.54
CA LEU A 34 -5.82 -13.26 -16.99
C LEU A 34 -7.14 -13.79 -17.55
N LEU A 35 -7.94 -14.45 -16.71
CA LEU A 35 -9.25 -15.01 -17.08
C LEU A 35 -10.40 -14.04 -16.80
N THR A 36 -10.30 -13.26 -15.72
CA THR A 36 -11.40 -12.41 -15.22
C THR A 36 -11.19 -10.92 -15.47
N GLY A 37 -10.05 -10.53 -16.02
CA GLY A 37 -9.66 -9.14 -16.23
C GLY A 37 -8.75 -8.58 -15.12
N PRO A 38 -8.24 -7.35 -15.28
CA PRO A 38 -7.19 -6.80 -14.44
C PRO A 38 -7.66 -6.46 -13.01
N ARG A 39 -8.96 -6.45 -12.72
CA ARG A 39 -9.49 -6.24 -11.36
C ARG A 39 -9.88 -7.58 -10.74
N LEU A 40 -9.36 -7.85 -9.55
CA LEU A 40 -9.70 -9.05 -8.80
C LEU A 40 -11.15 -8.96 -8.27
N PRO A 41 -11.97 -10.00 -8.45
CA PRO A 41 -13.37 -9.96 -8.05
C PRO A 41 -13.54 -10.11 -6.53
N GLY A 42 -14.59 -9.45 -6.01
CA GLY A 42 -15.09 -9.69 -4.65
C GLY A 42 -14.04 -9.54 -3.55
N ILE A 43 -13.92 -10.57 -2.71
CA ILE A 43 -13.00 -10.57 -1.56
C ILE A 43 -11.52 -10.57 -1.98
N LEU A 44 -11.20 -11.03 -3.20
CA LEU A 44 -9.82 -11.04 -3.69
C LEU A 44 -9.27 -9.64 -3.93
N GLN A 45 -10.17 -8.65 -4.05
CA GLN A 45 -9.82 -7.23 -4.07
C GLN A 45 -9.07 -6.79 -2.79
N TRP A 46 -9.14 -7.54 -1.69
CA TRP A 46 -8.33 -7.31 -0.50
C TRP A 46 -6.82 -7.41 -0.77
N PHE A 47 -6.41 -8.18 -1.78
CA PHE A 47 -5.00 -8.39 -2.16
C PHE A 47 -4.52 -7.46 -3.28
N SER A 48 -5.34 -6.52 -3.73
CA SER A 48 -4.98 -5.58 -4.79
C SER A 48 -5.35 -4.14 -4.45
N THR A 49 -4.78 -3.21 -5.20
CA THR A 49 -5.01 -1.76 -5.09
C THR A 49 -6.47 -1.41 -5.37
N LEU A 50 -6.98 -0.37 -4.70
CA LEU A 50 -8.36 0.09 -4.90
C LEU A 50 -8.46 1.27 -5.88
N ASP A 51 -7.37 2.00 -6.05
CA ASP A 51 -7.22 3.15 -6.93
C ASP A 51 -6.67 2.78 -8.32
N ALA A 52 -6.19 1.56 -8.49
CA ALA A 52 -5.72 1.03 -9.75
C ALA A 52 -5.98 -0.49 -9.84
N ASP A 53 -6.10 -1.01 -11.04
CA ASP A 53 -6.15 -2.46 -11.27
C ASP A 53 -4.75 -3.07 -11.27
N LEU A 54 -4.63 -4.36 -11.60
CA LEU A 54 -3.34 -5.06 -11.59
C LEU A 54 -2.33 -4.55 -12.65
N ASP A 55 -2.79 -3.72 -13.60
CA ASP A 55 -1.95 -3.09 -14.62
C ASP A 55 -1.60 -1.63 -14.26
N GLY A 56 -1.96 -1.18 -13.05
CA GLY A 56 -1.76 0.19 -12.56
C GLY A 56 -0.33 0.71 -12.62
N GLY A 57 0.67 -0.17 -12.66
CA GLY A 57 2.07 0.23 -12.79
C GLY A 57 2.39 0.91 -14.12
N ILE A 58 1.59 0.66 -15.17
CA ILE A 58 1.70 1.36 -16.46
C ILE A 58 1.40 2.85 -16.27
N GLY A 59 0.22 3.17 -15.73
CA GLY A 59 -0.19 4.56 -15.48
C GLY A 59 0.68 5.28 -14.45
N GLN A 60 1.32 4.53 -13.55
CA GLN A 60 2.26 5.07 -12.57
C GLN A 60 3.72 5.16 -13.05
N GLY A 61 4.01 4.81 -14.31
CA GLY A 61 5.38 4.84 -14.85
C GLY A 61 6.36 3.97 -14.05
N VAL A 62 5.89 2.82 -13.55
CA VAL A 62 6.75 1.87 -12.83
C VAL A 62 7.67 1.18 -13.83
N LYS A 63 8.98 1.26 -13.61
CA LYS A 63 9.98 0.63 -14.49
C LYS A 63 9.67 -0.86 -14.68
N GLY A 64 9.64 -1.29 -15.95
CA GLY A 64 9.37 -2.68 -16.35
C GLY A 64 7.89 -3.00 -16.55
N TYR A 65 6.98 -2.03 -16.41
CA TYR A 65 5.57 -2.19 -16.73
C TYR A 65 5.27 -1.68 -18.14
N HIS A 66 4.58 -2.49 -18.93
CA HIS A 66 4.27 -2.19 -20.34
C HIS A 66 2.82 -2.59 -20.68
N ALA A 67 2.20 -1.85 -21.60
CA ALA A 67 0.80 -2.03 -21.98
C ALA A 67 0.56 -3.13 -23.01
N ASP A 68 1.59 -3.53 -23.74
CA ASP A 68 1.56 -4.50 -24.84
C ASP A 68 1.93 -5.93 -24.40
N LEU A 69 2.12 -6.17 -23.09
CA LEU A 69 2.46 -7.50 -22.60
C LEU A 69 1.27 -8.45 -22.65
N THR A 70 1.55 -9.71 -22.97
CA THR A 70 0.57 -10.80 -22.99
C THR A 70 1.11 -12.03 -22.26
N SER A 71 0.21 -13.00 -21.99
CA SER A 71 0.54 -14.34 -21.50
C SER A 71 1.45 -14.32 -20.25
N TRP A 72 2.59 -15.02 -20.30
CA TRP A 72 3.53 -15.13 -19.17
C TRP A 72 4.09 -13.78 -18.70
N ARG A 73 4.34 -12.84 -19.62
CA ARG A 73 4.89 -11.52 -19.27
C ARG A 73 3.85 -10.67 -18.53
N LEU A 74 2.60 -10.69 -19.00
CA LEU A 74 1.49 -10.01 -18.32
C LEU A 74 1.22 -10.64 -16.96
N TRP A 75 1.20 -11.98 -16.88
CA TRP A 75 1.09 -12.71 -15.62
C TRP A 75 2.16 -12.27 -14.61
N TRP A 76 3.43 -12.21 -15.04
CA TRP A 76 4.52 -11.82 -14.16
C TRP A 76 4.43 -10.36 -13.71
N GLN A 77 4.03 -9.47 -14.61
CA GLN A 77 3.79 -8.06 -14.29
C GLN A 77 2.73 -7.92 -13.19
N ARG A 78 1.57 -8.58 -13.36
CA ARG A 78 0.47 -8.53 -12.39
C ARG A 78 0.83 -9.22 -11.06
N THR A 79 1.60 -10.30 -11.11
CA THR A 79 2.19 -10.94 -9.91
C THR A 79 3.05 -9.93 -9.15
N CYS A 80 3.96 -9.25 -9.87
CA CYS A 80 4.81 -8.20 -9.32
C CYS A 80 4.00 -7.02 -8.77
N TRP A 81 2.85 -6.69 -9.35
CA TRP A 81 1.98 -5.62 -8.87
C TRP A 81 1.37 -5.93 -7.51
N ILE A 82 0.86 -7.14 -7.33
CA ILE A 82 0.33 -7.63 -6.05
C ILE A 82 1.45 -7.60 -5.00
N CYS A 83 2.63 -8.12 -5.33
CA CYS A 83 3.79 -8.08 -4.43
C CYS A 83 4.28 -6.65 -4.13
N ARG A 84 4.08 -5.70 -5.03
CA ARG A 84 4.43 -4.30 -4.79
C ARG A 84 3.47 -3.64 -3.78
N ASN A 85 2.20 -4.07 -3.76
CA ASN A 85 1.11 -3.50 -2.98
C ASN A 85 0.38 -4.59 -2.17
N PRO A 86 1.08 -5.32 -1.29
CA PRO A 86 0.50 -6.47 -0.61
C PRO A 86 -0.62 -6.02 0.34
N ALA A 87 -1.73 -6.76 0.34
CA ALA A 87 -2.90 -6.54 1.19
C ALA A 87 -3.53 -5.13 1.09
N HIS A 88 -3.31 -4.40 -0.02
CA HIS A 88 -3.68 -3.00 -0.12
C HIS A 88 -5.19 -2.75 0.10
N GLY A 89 -6.04 -3.59 -0.47
CA GLY A 89 -7.49 -3.49 -0.31
C GLY A 89 -7.94 -3.77 1.12
N TRP A 90 -7.37 -4.79 1.77
CA TRP A 90 -7.58 -5.10 3.19
C TRP A 90 -7.20 -3.92 4.09
N GLN A 91 -6.00 -3.38 3.85
CA GLN A 91 -5.44 -2.26 4.59
C GLN A 91 -6.27 -0.97 4.45
N SER A 92 -6.82 -0.72 3.26
CA SER A 92 -7.67 0.44 3.03
C SER A 92 -9.04 0.27 3.68
N ARG A 93 -9.73 -0.86 3.42
CA ARG A 93 -11.13 -1.04 3.83
C ARG A 93 -11.30 -1.35 5.31
N LEU A 94 -10.46 -2.21 5.89
CA LEU A 94 -10.64 -2.68 7.27
C LEU A 94 -9.69 -2.04 8.26
N LEU A 95 -8.48 -1.67 7.86
CA LEU A 95 -7.53 -0.99 8.75
C LEU A 95 -7.52 0.52 8.56
N GLY A 96 -8.09 1.01 7.46
CA GLY A 96 -8.17 2.43 7.19
C GLY A 96 -8.97 3.17 8.27
N MET A 97 -8.66 4.46 8.38
CA MET A 97 -9.40 5.40 9.22
C MET A 97 -10.33 6.25 8.34
N PRO A 98 -11.47 6.74 8.85
CA PRO A 98 -12.36 7.59 8.07
C PRO A 98 -11.65 8.82 7.50
N ALA A 99 -11.90 9.11 6.21
CA ALA A 99 -11.37 10.32 5.57
C ALA A 99 -12.22 11.57 5.85
N SER A 100 -13.53 11.39 6.03
CA SER A 100 -14.46 12.49 6.27
C SER A 100 -14.14 13.20 7.59
N GLY A 101 -13.90 14.52 7.51
CA GLY A 101 -13.63 15.36 8.66
C GLY A 101 -12.28 15.09 9.33
N THR A 102 -11.33 14.46 8.61
CA THR A 102 -9.97 14.27 9.09
C THR A 102 -9.08 15.45 8.67
N ILE A 103 -8.33 15.98 9.63
CA ILE A 103 -7.38 17.09 9.41
C ILE A 103 -5.97 16.66 9.80
N ILE A 104 -4.96 17.25 9.15
CA ILE A 104 -3.56 17.15 9.62
C ILE A 104 -3.38 18.19 10.72
N ILE A 105 -2.96 17.76 11.91
CA ILE A 105 -2.70 18.65 13.05
C ILE A 105 -1.20 18.93 13.25
N GLU A 106 -0.34 18.06 12.71
CA GLU A 106 1.10 18.22 12.77
C GLU A 106 1.74 17.54 11.57
N GLN A 107 2.76 18.15 10.95
CA GLN A 107 3.47 17.56 9.83
C GLN A 107 4.92 18.01 9.72
N GLN A 108 5.76 17.09 9.25
CA GLN A 108 7.11 17.32 8.80
C GLN A 108 7.36 16.49 7.54
N ILE A 109 7.71 17.17 6.44
CA ILE A 109 7.95 16.54 5.14
C ILE A 109 9.29 17.02 4.59
N SER A 110 10.14 16.09 4.16
CA SER A 110 11.34 16.37 3.37
C SER A 110 11.34 15.49 2.12
N GLU A 111 11.89 16.01 1.02
CA GLU A 111 11.94 15.28 -0.25
C GLU A 111 13.26 14.53 -0.47
N ALA A 112 14.36 14.92 0.18
CA ALA A 112 15.66 14.25 0.04
C ALA A 112 16.43 14.19 1.39
N PRO A 113 16.51 13.02 2.05
CA PRO A 113 15.75 11.80 1.77
C PRO A 113 14.25 12.03 1.99
N LYS A 114 13.42 11.18 1.37
CA LYS A 114 11.97 11.26 1.52
C LYS A 114 11.57 10.88 2.94
N ASN A 115 11.26 11.88 3.76
CA ASN A 115 10.74 11.69 5.11
C ASN A 115 9.36 12.33 5.18
N GLN A 116 8.39 11.60 5.70
CA GLN A 116 7.08 12.16 6.01
C GLN A 116 6.69 11.67 7.39
N TRP A 117 6.48 12.61 8.29
CA TRP A 117 5.84 12.35 9.56
C TRP A 117 4.67 13.32 9.68
N TYR A 118 3.51 12.81 10.04
CA TYR A 118 2.38 13.67 10.34
C TYR A 118 1.40 12.97 11.27
N VAL A 119 0.67 13.78 12.03
CA VAL A 119 -0.43 13.35 12.86
C VAL A 119 -1.71 13.92 12.27
N MET A 120 -2.68 13.04 12.08
CA MET A 120 -4.03 13.38 11.64
C MET A 120 -4.99 13.19 12.80
N GLU A 121 -6.02 14.02 12.85
CA GLU A 121 -7.10 13.92 13.80
C GLU A 121 -8.44 13.86 13.05
N THR A 122 -9.24 12.85 13.36
CA THR A 122 -10.62 12.72 12.84
C THR A 122 -11.55 13.69 13.55
N ALA A 123 -12.74 13.94 12.98
CA ALA A 123 -13.81 14.73 13.61
C ALA A 123 -14.21 14.29 15.03
N LYS A 124 -13.92 13.04 15.41
CA LYS A 124 -14.16 12.49 16.76
C LYS A 124 -12.97 12.69 17.73
N GLY A 125 -11.99 13.53 17.39
CA GLY A 125 -10.78 13.75 18.18
C GLY A 125 -9.82 12.56 18.21
N THR A 126 -10.01 11.59 17.30
CA THR A 126 -9.19 10.37 17.27
C THR A 126 -7.96 10.60 16.40
N ARG A 127 -6.77 10.40 16.98
CA ARG A 127 -5.48 10.65 16.32
C ARG A 127 -4.88 9.42 15.67
N PHE A 128 -4.26 9.64 14.52
CA PHE A 128 -3.53 8.65 13.74
C PHE A 128 -2.23 9.26 13.25
N PHE A 129 -1.21 8.44 13.05
CA PHE A 129 0.10 8.90 12.60
C PHE A 129 0.43 8.33 11.23
N CYS A 130 1.28 9.03 10.49
CA CYS A 130 2.06 8.48 9.39
C CYS A 130 3.53 8.61 9.73
N PHE A 131 4.29 7.57 9.42
CA PHE A 131 5.74 7.62 9.39
C PHE A 131 6.24 6.99 8.10
N LYS A 132 6.92 7.77 7.28
CA LYS A 132 7.57 7.33 6.06
C LYS A 132 9.00 7.82 6.06
N ARG A 133 9.93 6.93 5.76
CA ARG A 133 11.35 7.22 5.72
C ARG A 133 12.03 6.34 4.69
N ASP A 134 12.74 6.97 3.77
CA ASP A 134 13.69 6.29 2.90
C ASP A 134 15.08 6.37 3.57
N LEU A 135 15.57 5.27 4.11
CA LEU A 135 16.90 5.17 4.73
C LEU A 135 17.94 4.80 3.66
N PRO A 136 18.89 5.68 3.34
CA PRO A 136 19.95 5.35 2.39
C PRO A 136 20.73 4.11 2.84
N LEU A 137 21.02 3.22 1.90
CA LEU A 137 21.90 2.08 2.06
C LEU A 137 23.06 2.18 1.05
N PHE A 138 24.07 1.33 1.22
CA PHE A 138 25.20 1.27 0.30
C PHE A 138 24.77 0.82 -1.12
N GLY A 139 25.54 1.20 -2.14
CA GLY A 139 25.39 0.69 -3.51
C GLY A 139 24.18 1.22 -4.28
N GLY A 140 23.65 2.40 -3.92
CA GLY A 140 22.46 2.97 -4.55
C GLY A 140 21.16 2.25 -4.17
N PHE A 141 21.13 1.64 -2.98
CA PHE A 141 19.92 1.09 -2.37
C PHE A 141 19.41 2.01 -1.27
N TYR A 142 18.15 1.83 -0.89
CA TYR A 142 17.57 2.42 0.31
C TYR A 142 16.54 1.47 0.91
N LEU A 143 16.38 1.50 2.23
CA LEU A 143 15.28 0.82 2.92
C LEU A 143 14.11 1.79 3.00
N LYS A 144 13.02 1.47 2.30
CA LYS A 144 11.75 2.17 2.46
C LYS A 144 11.05 1.64 3.70
N ILE A 145 10.76 2.54 4.63
CA ILE A 145 9.90 2.31 5.78
C ILE A 145 8.66 3.18 5.61
N TRP A 146 7.48 2.56 5.68
CA TRP A 146 6.20 3.25 5.65
C TRP A 146 5.24 2.56 6.61
N LEU A 147 4.84 3.29 7.65
CA LEU A 147 4.03 2.79 8.77
C LEU A 147 2.93 3.81 9.09
N GLY A 148 1.75 3.32 9.44
CA GLY A 148 0.62 4.15 9.88
C GLY A 148 -0.34 4.51 8.76
N TRP A 149 -1.08 5.61 8.91
CA TRP A 149 -2.15 5.99 8.00
C TRP A 149 -1.70 7.10 7.06
N VAL A 150 -1.98 6.94 5.78
CA VAL A 150 -1.64 7.92 4.76
C VAL A 150 -2.79 8.92 4.63
N ASN A 151 -2.48 10.21 4.46
CA ASN A 151 -3.47 11.22 4.07
C ASN A 151 -3.93 11.05 2.61
N LYS A 152 -4.40 9.85 2.24
CA LYS A 152 -4.99 9.51 0.95
C LYS A 152 -6.04 8.42 1.11
N ALA A 153 -7.24 8.67 0.59
CA ALA A 153 -8.34 7.71 0.60
C ALA A 153 -8.45 6.99 -0.76
N TYR A 154 -7.74 5.88 -0.91
CA TYR A 154 -7.72 5.14 -2.19
C TYR A 154 -9.07 4.50 -2.55
N ASP A 155 -9.92 4.25 -1.55
CA ASP A 155 -11.28 3.77 -1.72
C ASP A 155 -12.34 4.90 -1.70
N GLY A 156 -11.88 6.15 -1.60
CA GLY A 156 -12.73 7.33 -1.43
C GLY A 156 -13.37 7.48 -0.04
N GLN A 157 -13.12 6.57 0.89
CA GLN A 157 -13.79 6.53 2.19
C GLN A 157 -12.82 6.57 3.37
N ASN A 158 -11.71 5.85 3.27
CA ASN A 158 -10.77 5.64 4.35
C ASN A 158 -9.35 6.01 3.94
N HIS A 159 -8.69 6.82 4.77
CA HIS A 159 -7.26 6.98 4.73
C HIS A 159 -6.57 5.63 4.95
N HIS A 160 -5.71 5.27 4.01
CA HIS A 160 -5.13 3.95 3.92
C HIS A 160 -4.11 3.66 5.00
N TYR A 161 -4.17 2.46 5.57
CA TYR A 161 -3.14 1.93 6.45
C TYR A 161 -1.94 1.42 5.64
N ALA A 162 -0.82 2.14 5.67
CA ALA A 162 0.41 1.70 5.03
C ALA A 162 1.25 0.83 5.98
N PHE A 163 1.66 -0.33 5.49
CA PHE A 163 2.71 -1.16 6.08
C PHE A 163 3.67 -1.64 4.99
N GLN A 164 4.82 -0.97 4.88
CA GLN A 164 5.86 -1.32 3.92
C GLN A 164 7.24 -1.20 4.57
N ILE A 165 7.95 -2.31 4.58
CA ILE A 165 9.37 -2.37 4.93
C ILE A 165 10.03 -3.13 3.78
N ALA A 166 10.72 -2.41 2.89
CA ALA A 166 11.24 -3.03 1.68
C ALA A 166 12.53 -2.36 1.20
N PRO A 167 13.57 -3.14 0.85
CA PRO A 167 14.72 -2.61 0.13
C PRO A 167 14.29 -2.16 -1.27
N LYS A 168 14.79 -1.02 -1.71
CA LYS A 168 14.53 -0.41 -3.02
C LYS A 168 15.84 0.10 -3.61
N ARG A 169 15.87 0.23 -4.93
CA ARG A 169 16.99 0.83 -5.66
C ARG A 169 16.70 2.30 -5.93
N THR A 170 17.68 3.16 -5.71
CA THR A 170 17.63 4.57 -6.08
C THR A 170 17.45 4.67 -7.60
N LYS A 171 16.52 5.51 -8.04
CA LYS A 171 16.41 5.84 -9.46
C LYS A 171 17.59 6.74 -9.80
N THR A 172 18.66 6.17 -10.33
CA THR A 172 19.67 6.89 -11.11
C THR A 172 19.08 7.27 -12.45
#